data_AF-A0A1A8RG87-F1
#
_entry.id   AF-A0A1A8RG87-F1
#
_cell.length_a   1.000
_cell.length_b   1.000
_cell.length_c   1.000
_cell.angle_alpha   90.00
_cell.angle_beta   90.00
_cell.angle_gamma   90.00
#
_symmetry.space_group_name_H-M   'P 1'
#
loop_
_entity.id
_entity.type
_entity.pdbx_description
1 polymer ?
#
loop_
_entity_poly.entity_id
_entity_poly.type
_entity_poly.pdbx_seq_one_letter_code
_entity_poly.pdbx_strand_id
1 'polypeptide(L)'
;RQQRLEILCKIEKLFIALLEVEEIERMKTTVLSEAEEGRLMEKSQRKVECIYSQLQHHNSTASGEEFLPFLVVSKGKKLLARLLPFLKLDAALTVLHVVTSNLPTLMSRDTEEALPVLYPPLRNVICVLTFNQLITVLKDLTSSESLSTYECLSLACQNKFGLSLLYALLSHGEKLLSSGVPLEPSIGDFETWTDIIFQVAAQLSQCSLVEPLLLPSNLLTLFCRYLDKRTVHQLKSNMESATGSLALSS
;
A
#
# COMPACT_ATOMS: atom_id res chain seq x y z
N ARG A 1 -28.04 6.47 -4.03
CA ARG A 1 -28.45 6.32 -2.61
C ARG A 1 -28.60 4.85 -2.21
N GLN A 2 -29.34 4.04 -2.98
CA GLN A 2 -29.51 2.60 -2.74
C GLN A 2 -28.19 1.81 -2.73
N GLN A 3 -27.35 1.96 -3.76
CA GLN A 3 -26.03 1.31 -3.85
C GLN A 3 -25.10 1.63 -2.65
N ARG A 4 -25.14 2.87 -2.14
CA ARG A 4 -24.34 3.24 -0.96
C ARG A 4 -24.81 2.51 0.30
N LEU A 5 -26.12 2.32 0.47
CA LEU A 5 -26.66 1.56 1.60
C LEU A 5 -26.30 0.08 1.49
N GLU A 6 -26.32 -0.49 0.28
CA GLU A 6 -25.91 -1.87 0.03
C GLU A 6 -24.44 -2.11 0.41
N ILE A 7 -23.54 -1.20 -0.01
CA ILE A 7 -22.12 -1.25 0.36
C ILE A 7 -21.97 -1.20 1.88
N LEU A 8 -22.65 -0.27 2.56
CA LEU A 8 -22.56 -0.13 4.02
C LEU A 8 -23.07 -1.37 4.75
N CYS A 9 -24.25 -1.90 4.36
CA CYS A 9 -24.78 -3.14 4.91
C CYS A 9 -23.83 -4.32 4.69
N LYS A 10 -23.17 -4.38 3.53
CA LYS A 10 -22.18 -5.42 3.24
C LYS A 10 -20.92 -5.26 4.07
N ILE A 11 -20.41 -4.04 4.24
CA ILE A 11 -19.28 -3.75 5.14
C ILE A 11 -19.59 -4.26 6.54
N GLU A 12 -20.76 -3.96 7.10
CA GLU A 12 -21.14 -4.45 8.44
C GLU A 12 -21.08 -5.98 8.55
N LYS A 13 -21.68 -6.69 7.59
CA LYS A 13 -21.67 -8.16 7.57
C LYS A 13 -20.26 -8.73 7.49
N LEU A 14 -19.42 -8.18 6.61
CA LEU A 14 -18.04 -8.63 6.44
C LEU A 14 -17.18 -8.29 7.66
N PHE A 15 -17.45 -7.17 8.33
CA PHE A 15 -16.76 -6.79 9.55
C PHE A 15 -17.06 -7.76 10.69
N ILE A 16 -18.31 -8.19 10.86
CA ILE A 16 -18.68 -9.22 11.83
C ILE A 16 -17.93 -10.53 11.53
N ALA A 17 -17.91 -10.96 10.27
CA ALA A 17 -17.17 -12.16 9.87
C ALA A 17 -15.66 -12.03 10.14
N LEU A 18 -15.08 -10.85 9.95
CA LEU A 18 -13.66 -10.59 10.23
C LEU A 18 -13.36 -10.64 11.74
N LEU A 19 -14.25 -10.11 12.58
CA LEU A 19 -14.08 -10.22 14.04
C LEU A 19 -14.02 -11.68 14.49
N GLU A 20 -14.78 -12.58 13.85
CA GLU A 20 -14.69 -14.01 14.13
C GLU A 20 -13.35 -14.63 13.68
N VAL A 21 -12.75 -14.13 12.60
CA VAL A 21 -11.41 -14.57 12.15
C VAL A 21 -10.34 -14.14 13.15
N GLU A 22 -10.36 -12.88 13.58
CA GLU A 22 -9.41 -12.34 14.55
C GLU A 22 -9.54 -13.01 15.92
N GLU A 23 -10.78 -13.33 16.32
CA GLU A 23 -11.04 -14.08 17.55
C GLU A 23 -10.45 -15.49 17.51
N ILE A 24 -10.54 -16.18 16.36
CA ILE A 24 -9.90 -17.50 16.16
C ILE A 24 -8.37 -17.38 16.27
N GLU A 25 -7.76 -16.38 15.64
CA GLU A 25 -6.31 -16.16 15.73
C GLU A 25 -5.87 -15.82 17.16
N ARG A 26 -6.69 -15.08 17.92
CA ARG A 26 -6.44 -14.81 19.32
C ARG A 26 -6.50 -16.07 20.17
N MET A 27 -7.51 -16.93 19.96
CA MET A 27 -7.67 -18.19 20.69
C MET A 27 -6.50 -19.16 20.50
N LYS A 28 -5.88 -19.18 19.31
CA LYS A 28 -4.68 -19.99 19.01
C LYS A 28 -3.52 -19.74 19.99
N THR A 29 -3.34 -18.50 20.44
CA THR A 29 -2.26 -18.17 21.40
C THR A 29 -2.51 -18.71 22.81
N THR A 30 -3.72 -19.21 23.07
CA THR A 30 -4.17 -19.76 24.36
C THR A 30 -4.44 -21.26 24.26
N VAL A 31 -3.35 -22.05 24.27
CA VAL A 31 -3.31 -23.47 24.68
C VAL A 31 -4.38 -24.36 24.04
N LEU A 32 -4.26 -24.62 22.73
CA LEU A 32 -5.05 -25.63 22.02
C LEU A 32 -4.19 -26.85 21.67
N SER A 33 -4.81 -28.03 21.53
CA SER A 33 -4.15 -29.20 20.96
C SER A 33 -3.87 -28.97 19.46
N GLU A 34 -2.77 -29.52 18.92
CA GLU A 34 -2.36 -29.36 17.51
C GLU A 34 -3.50 -29.71 16.53
N ALA A 35 -4.31 -30.73 16.84
CA ALA A 35 -5.44 -31.15 16.02
C ALA A 35 -6.63 -30.15 16.05
N GLU A 36 -6.81 -29.45 17.16
CA GLU A 36 -7.84 -28.42 17.31
C GLU A 36 -7.40 -27.12 16.64
N GLU A 37 -6.13 -26.76 16.78
CA GLU A 37 -5.51 -25.63 16.08
C GLU A 37 -5.65 -25.78 14.56
N GLY A 38 -5.30 -26.94 14.00
CA GLY A 38 -5.42 -27.19 12.56
C GLY A 38 -6.85 -27.00 12.03
N ARG A 39 -7.86 -27.49 12.75
CA ARG A 39 -9.28 -27.32 12.38
C ARG A 39 -9.74 -25.87 12.45
N LEU A 40 -9.28 -25.12 13.45
CA LEU A 40 -9.60 -23.70 13.59
C LEU A 40 -8.92 -22.87 12.51
N MET A 41 -7.68 -23.17 12.15
CA MET A 41 -6.95 -22.51 11.06
C MET A 41 -7.65 -22.70 9.73
N GLU A 42 -8.10 -23.92 9.41
CA GLU A 42 -8.85 -24.19 8.19
C GLU A 42 -10.19 -23.42 8.18
N LYS A 43 -10.90 -23.40 9.31
CA LYS A 43 -12.15 -22.63 9.44
C LYS A 43 -11.90 -21.12 9.27
N SER A 44 -10.83 -20.60 9.85
CA SER A 44 -10.41 -19.20 9.73
C SER A 44 -10.11 -18.87 8.27
N GLN A 45 -9.30 -19.69 7.61
CA GLN A 45 -8.93 -19.51 6.21
C GLN A 45 -10.15 -19.51 5.27
N ARG A 46 -11.10 -20.43 5.46
CA ARG A 46 -12.35 -20.44 4.67
C ARG A 46 -13.17 -19.16 4.85
N LYS A 47 -13.19 -18.59 6.06
CA LYS A 47 -13.85 -17.31 6.31
C LYS A 47 -13.13 -16.14 5.64
N VAL A 48 -11.81 -16.11 5.70
CA VAL A 48 -10.99 -15.11 5.00
C VAL A 48 -11.27 -15.14 3.50
N GLU A 49 -11.28 -16.33 2.89
CA GLU A 49 -11.59 -16.51 1.46
C GLU A 49 -13.03 -16.11 1.12
N CYS A 50 -13.99 -16.38 2.02
CA CYS A 50 -15.37 -15.91 1.89
C CYS A 50 -15.47 -14.38 1.97
N ILE A 51 -14.77 -13.74 2.89
CA ILE A 51 -14.74 -12.27 3.01
C ILE A 51 -14.14 -11.66 1.75
N TYR A 52 -12.99 -12.19 1.31
CA TYR A 52 -12.28 -11.69 0.13
C TYR A 52 -13.12 -11.81 -1.15
N SER A 53 -13.70 -12.99 -1.43
CA SER A 53 -14.57 -13.19 -2.60
C SER A 53 -15.80 -12.28 -2.56
N GLN A 54 -16.40 -12.05 -1.38
CA GLN A 54 -17.50 -11.11 -1.27
C GLN A 54 -17.08 -9.67 -1.57
N LEU A 55 -15.88 -9.24 -1.19
CA LEU A 55 -15.36 -7.93 -1.57
C LEU A 55 -15.20 -7.84 -3.10
N GLN A 56 -14.66 -8.88 -3.75
CA GLN A 56 -14.44 -8.88 -5.19
C GLN A 56 -15.75 -8.80 -6.00
N HIS A 57 -16.76 -9.58 -5.62
CA HIS A 57 -17.99 -9.72 -6.42
C HIS A 57 -19.03 -8.59 -6.25
N HIS A 58 -18.72 -7.50 -5.55
CA HIS A 58 -19.72 -6.45 -5.30
C HIS A 58 -20.18 -5.73 -6.57
N ASN A 59 -19.30 -5.56 -7.55
CA ASN A 59 -19.64 -5.02 -8.86
C ASN A 59 -18.70 -5.67 -9.87
N SER A 60 -19.12 -6.79 -10.46
CA SER A 60 -18.41 -7.46 -11.57
C SER A 60 -18.40 -6.59 -12.84
N THR A 61 -17.92 -5.36 -12.75
CA THR A 61 -17.51 -4.56 -13.89
C THR A 61 -16.11 -4.99 -14.27
N ALA A 62 -15.86 -5.20 -15.56
CA ALA A 62 -14.58 -5.63 -16.12
C ALA A 62 -13.40 -4.66 -15.88
N SER A 63 -13.55 -3.67 -14.99
CA SER A 63 -12.65 -2.55 -14.77
C SER A 63 -11.56 -2.80 -13.72
N GLY A 64 -11.52 -3.95 -13.06
CA GLY A 64 -10.47 -4.24 -12.06
C GLY A 64 -10.53 -3.38 -10.78
N GLU A 65 -11.60 -2.61 -10.58
CA GLU A 65 -11.81 -1.71 -9.42
C GLU A 65 -12.59 -2.38 -8.28
N GLU A 66 -12.42 -3.70 -8.09
CA GLU A 66 -13.32 -4.53 -7.28
C GLU A 66 -13.46 -4.03 -5.82
N PHE A 67 -12.38 -3.48 -5.24
CA PHE A 67 -12.34 -2.99 -3.86
C PHE A 67 -12.71 -1.51 -3.72
N LEU A 68 -12.70 -0.74 -4.81
CA LEU A 68 -12.85 0.72 -4.78
C LEU A 68 -14.14 1.19 -4.07
N PRO A 69 -15.33 0.54 -4.26
CA PRO A 69 -16.54 0.92 -3.56
C PRO A 69 -16.45 0.83 -2.03
N PHE A 70 -15.61 -0.08 -1.52
CA PHE A 70 -15.37 -0.24 -0.09
C PHE A 70 -14.32 0.75 0.42
N LEU A 71 -13.27 0.98 -0.36
CA LEU A 71 -12.15 1.85 0.01
C LEU A 71 -12.54 3.33 0.09
N VAL A 72 -13.62 3.78 -0.58
CA VAL A 72 -14.13 5.15 -0.41
C VAL A 72 -14.85 5.37 0.94
N VAL A 73 -15.09 4.32 1.72
CA VAL A 73 -15.73 4.39 3.05
C VAL A 73 -14.70 4.10 4.13
N SER A 74 -14.62 4.95 5.16
CA SER A 74 -13.67 4.81 6.28
C SER A 74 -13.71 3.43 6.95
N LYS A 75 -14.91 2.89 7.23
CA LYS A 75 -15.06 1.53 7.77
C LYS A 75 -14.63 0.44 6.79
N GLY A 76 -14.78 0.65 5.48
CA GLY A 76 -14.29 -0.26 4.45
C GLY A 76 -12.75 -0.26 4.35
N LYS A 77 -12.10 0.91 4.49
CA LYS A 77 -10.63 1.00 4.64
C LYS A 77 -10.14 0.20 5.86
N LYS A 78 -10.81 0.38 7.01
CA LYS A 78 -10.50 -0.38 8.25
C LYS A 78 -10.72 -1.88 8.09
N LEU A 79 -11.79 -2.29 7.40
CA LEU A 79 -12.06 -3.70 7.10
C LEU A 79 -10.91 -4.31 6.30
N LEU A 80 -10.50 -3.68 5.19
CA LEU A 80 -9.40 -4.17 4.35
C LEU A 80 -8.06 -4.15 5.07
N ALA A 81 -7.76 -3.10 5.83
CA ALA A 81 -6.54 -3.01 6.63
C ALA A 81 -6.40 -4.19 7.61
N ARG A 82 -7.50 -4.57 8.26
CA ARG A 82 -7.53 -5.68 9.23
C ARG A 82 -7.61 -7.05 8.57
N LEU A 83 -8.15 -7.15 7.35
CA LEU A 83 -8.20 -8.38 6.58
C LEU A 83 -6.83 -8.75 5.98
N LEU A 84 -6.06 -7.77 5.52
CA LEU A 84 -4.78 -7.95 4.80
C LEU A 84 -3.80 -8.93 5.48
N PRO A 85 -3.56 -8.91 6.81
CA PRO A 85 -2.66 -9.86 7.47
C PRO A 85 -3.06 -11.33 7.34
N PHE A 86 -4.33 -11.61 7.04
CA PHE A 86 -4.86 -12.96 6.89
C PHE A 86 -4.89 -13.43 5.43
N LEU A 87 -4.68 -12.53 4.47
CA LEU A 87 -4.72 -12.86 3.05
C LEU A 87 -3.47 -13.63 2.62
N LYS A 88 -3.66 -14.55 1.67
CA LYS A 88 -2.56 -15.11 0.88
C LYS A 88 -1.88 -13.98 0.10
N LEU A 89 -0.59 -14.16 -0.19
CA LEU A 89 0.22 -13.14 -0.86
C LEU A 89 -0.44 -12.65 -2.16
N ASP A 90 -0.91 -13.54 -3.03
CA ASP A 90 -1.56 -13.17 -4.29
C ASP A 90 -2.78 -12.25 -4.08
N ALA A 91 -3.62 -12.56 -3.09
CA ALA A 91 -4.79 -11.75 -2.77
C ALA A 91 -4.39 -10.38 -2.19
N ALA A 92 -3.34 -10.35 -1.35
CA ALA A 92 -2.80 -9.11 -0.79
C ALA A 92 -2.14 -8.23 -1.87
N LEU A 93 -1.48 -8.83 -2.85
CA LEU A 93 -0.93 -8.15 -4.03
C LEU A 93 -2.04 -7.52 -4.86
N THR A 94 -3.13 -8.24 -5.13
CA THR A 94 -4.28 -7.68 -5.85
C THR A 94 -4.84 -6.45 -5.13
N VAL A 95 -4.94 -6.49 -3.80
CA VAL A 95 -5.37 -5.31 -3.02
C VAL A 95 -4.37 -4.15 -3.16
N LEU A 96 -3.07 -4.43 -3.09
CA LEU A 96 -2.03 -3.42 -3.27
C LEU A 96 -2.13 -2.76 -4.65
N HIS A 97 -2.24 -3.55 -5.72
CA HIS A 97 -2.43 -3.05 -7.10
C HIS A 97 -3.66 -2.16 -7.21
N VAL A 98 -4.82 -2.59 -6.70
CA VAL A 98 -6.03 -1.77 -6.75
C VAL A 98 -5.88 -0.47 -5.97
N VAL A 99 -5.21 -0.49 -4.81
CA VAL A 99 -4.93 0.73 -4.04
C VAL A 99 -4.00 1.67 -4.80
N THR A 100 -2.93 1.17 -5.42
CA THR A 100 -1.96 2.00 -6.15
C THR A 100 -2.53 2.57 -7.44
N SER A 101 -3.20 1.76 -8.27
CA SER A 101 -3.80 2.23 -9.53
C SER A 101 -4.94 3.24 -9.32
N ASN A 102 -5.61 3.19 -8.15
CA ASN A 102 -6.70 4.09 -7.80
C ASN A 102 -6.30 5.18 -6.80
N LEU A 103 -5.00 5.35 -6.52
CA LEU A 103 -4.53 6.22 -5.46
C LEU A 103 -5.05 7.67 -5.58
N PRO A 104 -5.03 8.34 -6.75
CA PRO A 104 -5.60 9.69 -6.90
C PRO A 104 -7.08 9.78 -6.51
N THR A 105 -7.88 8.80 -6.93
CA THR A 105 -9.31 8.72 -6.60
C THR A 105 -9.53 8.49 -5.11
N LEU A 106 -8.72 7.63 -4.50
CA LEU A 106 -8.79 7.36 -3.06
C LEU A 106 -8.43 8.60 -2.23
N MET A 107 -7.34 9.29 -2.60
CA MET A 107 -6.88 10.50 -1.90
C MET A 107 -7.89 11.64 -2.01
N SER A 108 -8.45 11.88 -3.19
CA SER A 108 -9.45 12.94 -3.39
C SER A 108 -10.78 12.67 -2.67
N ARG A 109 -11.07 11.42 -2.33
CA ARG A 109 -12.31 11.01 -1.63
C ARG A 109 -12.10 10.69 -0.15
N ASP A 110 -10.91 10.92 0.41
CA ASP A 110 -10.61 10.62 1.82
C ASP A 110 -10.93 11.79 2.77
N THR A 111 -12.20 12.19 2.83
CA THR A 111 -12.65 13.31 3.66
C THR A 111 -12.50 13.08 5.17
N GLU A 112 -12.35 11.82 5.59
CA GLU A 112 -12.20 11.42 7.00
C GLU A 112 -10.73 11.16 7.40
N GLU A 113 -9.77 11.43 6.51
CA GLU A 113 -8.33 11.16 6.71
C GLU A 113 -8.05 9.72 7.19
N ALA A 114 -8.80 8.76 6.67
CA ALA A 114 -8.79 7.38 7.13
C ALA A 114 -7.86 6.47 6.30
N LEU A 115 -7.33 6.94 5.16
CA LEU A 115 -6.37 6.17 4.34
C LEU A 115 -5.14 5.67 5.09
N PRO A 116 -4.52 6.42 6.04
CA PRO A 116 -3.36 5.95 6.79
C PRO A 116 -3.52 4.59 7.49
N VAL A 117 -4.75 4.15 7.79
CA VAL A 117 -4.99 2.83 8.39
C VAL A 117 -4.53 1.66 7.51
N LEU A 118 -4.49 1.85 6.18
CA LEU A 118 -4.01 0.86 5.22
C LEU A 118 -2.48 0.76 5.18
N TYR A 119 -1.76 1.76 5.69
CA TYR A 119 -0.31 1.83 5.53
C TYR A 119 0.44 0.66 6.20
N PRO A 120 0.22 0.32 7.50
CA PRO A 120 0.96 -0.77 8.12
C PRO A 120 0.82 -2.13 7.40
N PRO A 121 -0.38 -2.62 7.07
CA PRO A 121 -0.50 -3.91 6.39
C PRO A 121 0.02 -3.86 4.94
N LEU A 122 -0.21 -2.78 4.18
CA LEU A 122 0.35 -2.66 2.82
C LEU A 122 1.87 -2.58 2.83
N ARG A 123 2.47 -1.91 3.81
CA ARG A 123 3.92 -1.90 3.99
C ARG A 123 4.47 -3.32 4.19
N ASN A 124 3.76 -4.18 4.92
CA ASN A 124 4.17 -5.58 5.10
C ASN A 124 4.13 -6.35 3.77
N VAL A 125 3.12 -6.12 2.95
CA VAL A 125 3.04 -6.69 1.59
C VAL A 125 4.19 -6.17 0.72
N ILE A 126 4.47 -4.86 0.76
CA ILE A 126 5.58 -4.24 0.03
C ILE A 126 6.92 -4.89 0.40
N CYS A 127 7.14 -5.21 1.68
CA CYS A 127 8.41 -5.77 2.16
C CYS A 127 8.72 -7.18 1.63
N VAL A 128 7.73 -7.88 1.05
CA VAL A 128 7.90 -9.23 0.50
C VAL A 128 7.83 -9.29 -1.03
N LEU A 129 7.75 -8.12 -1.70
CA LEU A 129 7.72 -8.07 -3.16
C LEU A 129 9.05 -8.52 -3.76
N THR A 130 8.97 -9.25 -4.86
CA THR A 130 10.08 -9.38 -5.81
C THR A 130 10.33 -8.06 -6.54
N PHE A 131 11.49 -7.92 -7.18
CA PHE A 131 11.81 -6.69 -7.93
C PHE A 131 10.81 -6.45 -9.06
N ASN A 132 10.45 -7.47 -9.83
CA ASN A 132 9.46 -7.35 -10.89
C ASN A 132 8.07 -6.89 -10.37
N GLN A 133 7.59 -7.49 -9.27
CA GLN A 133 6.32 -7.08 -8.65
C GLN A 133 6.39 -5.63 -8.17
N LEU A 134 7.50 -5.21 -7.57
CA LEU A 134 7.72 -3.84 -7.15
C LEU A 134 7.62 -2.86 -8.33
N ILE A 135 8.23 -3.18 -9.48
CA ILE A 135 8.15 -2.34 -10.68
C ILE A 135 6.71 -2.19 -11.16
N THR A 136 5.94 -3.28 -11.19
CA THR A 136 4.52 -3.24 -11.56
C THR A 136 3.72 -2.33 -10.62
N VAL A 137 3.89 -2.47 -9.30
CA VAL A 137 3.20 -1.62 -8.32
C VAL A 137 3.63 -0.14 -8.42
N LEU A 138 4.90 0.14 -8.71
CA LEU A 138 5.37 1.50 -8.95
C LEU A 138 4.76 2.10 -10.21
N LYS A 139 4.64 1.32 -11.30
CA LYS A 139 3.93 1.74 -12.52
C LYS A 139 2.48 2.08 -12.20
N ASP A 140 1.79 1.25 -11.43
CA ASP A 140 0.41 1.50 -11.03
C ASP A 140 0.24 2.79 -10.22
N LEU A 141 1.18 3.09 -9.31
CA LEU A 141 1.14 4.33 -8.53
C LEU A 141 1.42 5.57 -9.39
N THR A 142 2.22 5.42 -10.44
CA THR A 142 2.73 6.52 -11.29
C THR A 142 2.01 6.65 -12.63
N SER A 143 1.01 5.81 -12.90
CA SER A 143 0.19 5.86 -14.11
C SER A 143 -1.29 5.94 -13.75
N SER A 144 -2.03 6.74 -14.52
CA SER A 144 -3.48 6.88 -14.42
C SER A 144 -4.01 7.21 -15.79
N GLU A 145 -5.22 6.74 -16.14
CA GLU A 145 -5.84 7.03 -17.44
C GLU A 145 -6.06 8.53 -17.67
N SER A 146 -6.20 9.31 -16.59
CA SER A 146 -6.59 10.72 -16.63
C SER A 146 -5.50 11.70 -16.22
N LEU A 147 -4.37 11.21 -15.71
CA LEU A 147 -3.31 12.04 -15.15
C LEU A 147 -1.95 11.62 -15.70
N SER A 148 -1.11 12.60 -15.96
CA SER A 148 0.31 12.35 -16.23
C SER A 148 1.02 11.81 -14.99
N THR A 149 2.15 11.14 -15.19
CA THR A 149 2.97 10.66 -14.06
C THR A 149 3.39 11.78 -13.12
N TYR A 150 3.71 12.95 -13.67
CA TYR A 150 4.04 14.14 -12.88
C TYR A 150 2.89 14.55 -11.95
N GLU A 151 1.65 14.54 -12.44
CA GLU A 151 0.47 14.85 -11.64
C GLU A 151 0.20 13.79 -10.56
N CYS A 152 0.31 12.50 -10.90
CA CYS A 152 0.19 11.41 -9.93
C CYS A 152 1.20 11.57 -8.78
N LEU A 153 2.46 11.82 -9.11
CA LEU A 153 3.53 12.03 -8.13
C LEU A 153 3.30 13.31 -7.31
N SER A 154 2.83 14.39 -7.94
CA SER A 154 2.51 15.65 -7.24
C SER A 154 1.42 15.43 -6.18
N LEU A 155 0.34 14.73 -6.54
CA LEU A 155 -0.73 14.39 -5.62
C LEU A 155 -0.25 13.49 -4.49
N ALA A 156 0.58 12.49 -4.80
CA ALA A 156 1.17 11.62 -3.78
C ALA A 156 2.05 12.41 -2.81
N CYS A 157 2.88 13.33 -3.29
CA CYS A 157 3.75 14.18 -2.45
C CYS A 157 2.97 15.12 -1.51
N GLN A 158 1.74 15.47 -1.87
CA GLN A 158 0.85 16.34 -1.10
C GLN A 158 -0.13 15.55 -0.21
N ASN A 159 -0.08 14.23 -0.21
CA ASN A 159 -0.96 13.38 0.58
C ASN A 159 -0.16 12.48 1.53
N LYS A 160 -0.51 12.51 2.83
CA LYS A 160 0.26 11.80 3.87
C LYS A 160 0.36 10.30 3.60
N PHE A 161 -0.72 9.67 3.18
CA PHE A 161 -0.74 8.26 2.83
C PHE A 161 0.02 8.00 1.52
N GLY A 162 -0.23 8.81 0.48
CA GLY A 162 0.43 8.69 -0.82
C GLY A 162 1.95 8.78 -0.74
N LEU A 163 2.48 9.80 -0.07
CA LEU A 163 3.92 9.99 0.13
C LEU A 163 4.54 8.83 0.91
N SER A 164 3.85 8.37 1.95
CA SER A 164 4.32 7.24 2.77
C SER A 164 4.39 5.94 1.97
N LEU A 165 3.41 5.69 1.10
CA LEU A 165 3.37 4.51 0.25
C LEU A 165 4.48 4.55 -0.81
N LEU A 166 4.68 5.71 -1.45
CA LEU A 166 5.78 5.94 -2.38
C LEU A 166 7.13 5.68 -1.70
N TYR A 167 7.36 6.23 -0.51
CA TYR A 167 8.57 5.99 0.26
C TYR A 167 8.77 4.53 0.64
N ALA A 168 7.72 3.80 0.99
CA ALA A 168 7.82 2.38 1.29
C ALA A 168 8.27 1.55 0.07
N LEU A 169 7.73 1.84 -1.12
CA LEU A 169 8.12 1.18 -2.38
C LEU A 169 9.58 1.47 -2.74
N LEU A 170 9.99 2.74 -2.70
CA LEU A 170 11.37 3.15 -2.99
C LEU A 170 12.37 2.52 -2.00
N SER A 171 12.03 2.55 -0.72
CA SER A 171 12.84 1.93 0.34
C SER A 171 13.01 0.43 0.13
N HIS A 172 11.95 -0.26 -0.29
CA HIS A 172 12.03 -1.69 -0.59
C HIS A 172 12.88 -1.98 -1.83
N GLY A 173 12.72 -1.20 -2.90
CA GLY A 173 13.56 -1.35 -4.09
C GLY A 173 15.04 -1.16 -3.79
N GLU A 174 15.38 -0.17 -2.96
CA GLU A 174 16.75 0.00 -2.47
C GLU A 174 17.26 -1.22 -1.69
N LYS A 175 16.43 -1.83 -0.83
CA LYS A 175 16.79 -3.06 -0.11
C LYS A 175 17.05 -4.22 -1.07
N LEU A 176 16.19 -4.40 -2.06
CA LEU A 176 16.35 -5.44 -3.09
C LEU A 176 17.67 -5.26 -3.83
N LEU A 177 17.93 -4.05 -4.34
CA LEU A 177 19.18 -3.71 -5.05
C LEU A 177 20.43 -3.88 -4.17
N SER A 178 20.32 -3.64 -2.86
CA SER A 178 21.41 -3.77 -1.89
C SER A 178 21.57 -5.17 -1.30
N SER A 179 20.63 -6.08 -1.52
CA SER A 179 20.58 -7.40 -0.85
C SER A 179 21.65 -8.38 -1.34
N GLY A 180 22.21 -8.16 -2.54
CA GLY A 180 23.11 -9.10 -3.21
C GLY A 180 22.42 -10.36 -3.74
N VAL A 181 21.11 -10.52 -3.53
CA VAL A 181 20.31 -11.62 -4.08
C VAL A 181 19.99 -11.32 -5.55
N PRO A 182 20.12 -12.28 -6.47
CA PRO A 182 19.72 -12.09 -7.86
C PRO A 182 18.24 -11.68 -7.97
N LEU A 183 17.96 -10.59 -8.68
CA LEU A 183 16.63 -9.97 -8.73
C LEU A 183 15.70 -10.50 -9.83
N GLU A 184 16.19 -11.41 -10.69
CA GLU A 184 15.48 -11.98 -11.85
C GLU A 184 14.48 -11.00 -12.53
N PRO A 185 14.96 -9.83 -13.02
CA PRO A 185 14.11 -8.80 -13.59
C PRO A 185 13.56 -9.20 -14.96
N SER A 186 12.37 -8.70 -15.29
CA SER A 186 11.85 -8.74 -16.66
C SER A 186 12.55 -7.70 -17.54
N ILE A 187 12.42 -7.90 -18.86
CA ILE A 187 12.97 -6.96 -19.86
C ILE A 187 12.40 -5.56 -19.60
N GLY A 188 13.29 -4.58 -19.42
CA GLY A 188 12.93 -3.17 -19.20
C GLY A 188 12.64 -2.79 -17.73
N ASP A 189 12.71 -3.72 -16.77
CA ASP A 189 12.43 -3.40 -15.36
C ASP A 189 13.44 -2.40 -14.77
N PHE A 190 14.74 -2.55 -15.08
CA PHE A 190 15.77 -1.61 -14.61
C PHE A 190 15.69 -0.23 -15.26
N GLU A 191 15.31 -0.17 -16.53
CA GLU A 191 15.07 1.09 -17.25
C GLU A 191 13.88 1.80 -16.62
N THR A 192 12.75 1.10 -16.46
CA THR A 192 11.57 1.65 -15.79
C THR A 192 11.90 2.13 -14.38
N TRP A 193 12.62 1.32 -13.59
CA TRP A 193 13.04 1.70 -12.25
C TRP A 193 13.79 3.03 -12.27
N THR A 194 14.80 3.14 -13.13
CA THR A 194 15.66 4.31 -13.22
C THR A 194 14.87 5.55 -13.66
N ASP A 195 13.98 5.42 -14.65
CA ASP A 195 13.08 6.50 -15.09
C ASP A 195 12.17 6.99 -13.97
N ILE A 196 11.57 6.06 -13.22
CA ILE A 196 10.73 6.40 -12.05
C ILE A 196 11.55 7.10 -10.98
N ILE A 197 12.78 6.65 -10.67
CA ILE A 197 13.64 7.33 -9.70
C ILE A 197 13.92 8.78 -10.11
N PHE A 198 14.24 9.04 -11.38
CA PHE A 198 14.46 10.41 -11.86
C PHE A 198 13.20 11.27 -11.77
N GLN A 199 12.04 10.74 -12.14
CA GLN A 199 10.76 11.46 -12.07
C GLN A 199 10.37 11.76 -10.62
N VAL A 200 10.51 10.79 -9.72
CA VAL A 200 10.28 10.96 -8.28
C VAL A 200 11.24 12.01 -7.70
N ALA A 201 12.53 11.93 -8.00
CA ALA A 201 13.52 12.89 -7.52
C ALA A 201 13.23 14.32 -7.99
N ALA A 202 12.81 14.48 -9.25
CA ALA A 202 12.37 15.76 -9.78
C ALA A 202 11.16 16.28 -8.99
N GLN A 203 10.17 15.42 -8.71
CA GLN A 203 8.97 15.82 -7.98
C GLN A 203 9.25 16.19 -6.53
N LEU A 204 10.00 15.37 -5.82
CA LEU A 204 10.35 15.62 -4.41
C LEU A 204 11.19 16.89 -4.24
N SER A 205 11.91 17.32 -5.28
CA SER A 205 12.67 18.57 -5.29
C SER A 205 11.77 19.80 -5.46
N GLN A 206 10.61 19.65 -6.12
CA GLN A 206 9.74 20.75 -6.53
C GLN A 206 8.47 20.90 -5.67
N CYS A 207 7.99 19.82 -5.06
CA CYS A 207 6.78 19.84 -4.24
C CYS A 207 7.04 20.28 -2.79
N SER A 208 6.05 20.97 -2.21
CA SER A 208 5.92 21.03 -0.76
C SER A 208 5.48 19.66 -0.24
N LEU A 209 6.37 18.99 0.48
CA LEU A 209 6.11 17.64 0.99
C LEU A 209 5.29 17.71 2.28
N VAL A 210 4.32 16.81 2.40
CA VAL A 210 3.62 16.58 3.68
C VAL A 210 4.45 15.69 4.60
N GLU A 211 4.14 15.72 5.90
CA GLU A 211 4.77 14.82 6.86
C GLU A 211 4.35 13.36 6.59
N PRO A 212 5.29 12.46 6.24
CA PRO A 212 4.98 11.06 6.01
C PRO A 212 4.70 10.33 7.33
N LEU A 213 4.02 9.19 7.26
CA LEU A 213 3.82 8.27 8.39
C LEU A 213 5.14 7.66 8.88
N LEU A 214 6.08 7.45 7.96
CA LEU A 214 7.41 6.94 8.23
C LEU A 214 8.36 7.45 7.15
N LEU A 215 9.52 7.96 7.57
CA LEU A 215 10.63 8.28 6.67
C LEU A 215 11.68 7.13 6.70
N PRO A 216 11.82 6.31 5.65
CA PRO A 216 12.82 5.26 5.61
C PRO A 216 14.24 5.82 5.50
N SER A 217 15.16 5.31 6.34
CA SER A 217 16.54 5.80 6.44
C SER A 217 17.40 5.54 5.19
N ASN A 218 17.00 4.60 4.34
CA ASN A 218 17.76 4.21 3.14
C ASN A 218 17.37 5.00 1.87
N LEU A 219 16.42 5.94 1.94
CA LEU A 219 16.03 6.72 0.75
C LEU A 219 17.16 7.62 0.24
N LEU A 220 17.97 8.20 1.12
CA LEU A 220 19.13 8.98 0.68
C LEU A 220 20.17 8.10 -0.02
N THR A 221 20.39 6.88 0.50
CA THR A 221 21.27 5.90 -0.15
C THR A 221 20.80 5.58 -1.56
N LEU A 222 19.48 5.42 -1.75
CA LEU A 222 18.89 5.24 -3.06
C LEU A 222 19.21 6.41 -3.99
N PHE A 223 18.91 7.64 -3.58
CA PHE A 223 19.12 8.81 -4.43
C PHE A 223 20.60 9.06 -4.74
N CYS A 224 21.52 8.74 -3.82
CA CYS A 224 22.96 8.79 -4.05
C CYS A 224 23.44 7.88 -5.19
N ARG A 225 22.70 6.83 -5.55
CA ARG A 225 23.06 5.92 -6.66
C ARG A 225 22.83 6.52 -8.03
N TYR A 226 21.85 7.42 -8.14
CA TYR A 226 21.34 7.89 -9.44
C TYR A 226 21.54 9.39 -9.67
N LEU A 227 21.66 10.18 -8.60
CA LEU A 227 21.63 11.65 -8.69
C LEU A 227 22.96 12.29 -8.30
N ASP A 228 23.17 13.51 -8.77
CA ASP A 228 24.33 14.31 -8.37
C ASP A 228 24.21 14.81 -6.92
N LYS A 229 25.35 15.16 -6.33
CA LYS A 229 25.46 15.57 -4.93
C LYS A 229 24.58 16.78 -4.58
N ARG A 230 24.40 17.74 -5.49
CA ARG A 230 23.60 18.95 -5.22
C ARG A 230 22.12 18.58 -5.11
N THR A 231 21.63 17.76 -6.04
CA THR A 231 20.24 17.29 -6.02
C THR A 231 19.95 16.45 -4.77
N VAL A 232 20.86 15.55 -4.38
CA VAL A 232 20.71 14.76 -3.14
C VAL A 232 20.64 15.64 -1.89
N HIS A 233 21.47 16.68 -1.79
CA HIS A 233 21.41 17.62 -0.66
C HIS A 233 20.09 18.39 -0.60
N GLN A 234 19.54 18.80 -1.74
CA GLN A 234 18.23 19.44 -1.81
C GLN A 234 17.12 18.48 -1.34
N LEU A 235 17.11 17.25 -1.84
CA LEU A 235 16.15 16.22 -1.45
C LEU A 235 16.21 15.94 0.05
N LYS A 236 17.42 15.78 0.61
CA LYS A 236 17.63 15.61 2.04
C LYS A 236 16.97 16.74 2.84
N SER A 237 17.24 18.00 2.47
CA SER A 237 16.68 19.16 3.15
C SER A 237 15.14 19.17 3.08
N ASN A 238 14.56 18.89 1.91
CA ASN A 238 13.11 18.85 1.73
C ASN A 238 12.47 17.76 2.59
N MET A 239 13.03 16.54 2.57
CA MET A 239 12.53 15.39 3.32
C MET A 239 12.63 15.60 4.83
N GLU A 240 13.76 16.13 5.32
CA GLU A 240 13.97 16.44 6.74
C GLU A 240 13.04 17.55 7.23
N SER A 241 12.83 18.60 6.41
CA SER A 241 11.92 19.70 6.75
C SER A 241 10.47 19.24 6.91
N ALA A 242 10.03 18.28 6.10
CA ALA A 242 8.69 17.69 6.18
C ALA A 242 8.51 16.78 7.42
N THR A 243 9.61 16.24 7.96
CA THR A 243 9.61 15.36 9.15
C THR A 243 9.89 16.07 10.47
N GLY A 244 10.06 17.40 10.46
CA GLY A 244 10.45 18.18 11.66
C GLY A 244 9.60 17.95 12.90
N SER A 245 8.38 17.42 12.77
CA SER A 245 7.49 17.04 13.87
C SER A 245 7.80 15.68 14.52
N LEU A 246 8.42 14.73 13.81
CA LEU A 246 8.73 13.38 14.31
C LEU A 246 9.96 13.34 15.22
N ALA A 247 10.83 14.35 15.14
CA ALA A 247 12.02 14.47 15.99
C ALA A 247 11.71 14.73 17.48
N LEU A 248 10.43 14.95 17.84
CA LEU A 248 9.98 15.11 19.23
C LEU A 248 9.41 13.82 19.85
N SER A 249 9.42 12.70 19.11
CA SER A 249 8.94 11.40 19.59
C SER A 249 10.08 10.37 19.55
N SER A 250 11.10 10.57 20.39
CA SER A 250 12.11 9.57 20.73
C SER A 250 12.13 9.40 22.24
#